data_AF-A0A924ZAY2-F1
#
_entry.id   AF-A0A924ZAY2-F1
#
_cell.length_a   1.000
_cell.length_b   1.000
_cell.length_c   1.000
_cell.angle_alpha   90.00
_cell.angle_beta   90.00
_cell.angle_gamma   90.00
#
_symmetry.space_group_name_H-M   'P 1'
#
loop_
_entity.id
_entity.type
_entity.pdbx_description
1 polymer ?
#
loop_
_entity_poly.entity_id
_entity_poly.type
_entity_poly.pdbx_seq_one_letter_code
_entity_poly.pdbx_strand_id
1 'polypeptide(L)'
;MIEKVFAALVLAVCVLLLVRLLMSARQRYRLDMSLRAMGRKTQRVARATRRAARAAWHWPGARRASKKAAAEAIERARGGVTREGNVYKPESFRKPPRDKMH
;
A
#
# COMPACT_ATOMS: atom_id res chain seq x y z
N MET A 1 -36.42 -8.88 -7.03
CA MET A 1 -35.28 -8.82 -7.98
C MET A 1 -34.10 -9.70 -7.55
N ILE A 2 -33.75 -9.72 -6.26
CA ILE A 2 -32.69 -10.60 -5.69
C ILE A 2 -32.88 -12.07 -6.02
N GLU A 3 -34.11 -12.60 -5.97
CA GLU A 3 -34.39 -14.00 -6.31
C GLU A 3 -34.04 -14.35 -7.76
N LYS A 4 -34.31 -13.44 -8.70
CA LYS A 4 -33.96 -13.64 -10.12
C LYS A 4 -32.45 -13.65 -10.32
N VAL A 5 -31.73 -12.79 -9.60
CA VAL A 5 -30.27 -12.76 -9.61
C VAL A 5 -29.71 -14.05 -9.02
N PHE A 6 -30.25 -14.51 -7.89
CA PHE A 6 -29.81 -15.74 -7.24
C PHE A 6 -30.08 -16.97 -8.10
N ALA A 7 -31.28 -17.08 -8.69
CA ALA A 7 -31.63 -18.16 -9.62
C ALA A 7 -30.71 -18.17 -10.85
N ALA A 8 -30.43 -17.00 -11.43
CA ALA A 8 -29.50 -16.88 -12.56
C ALA A 8 -28.06 -17.29 -12.16
N LEU A 9 -27.61 -16.93 -10.97
CA LEU A 9 -26.30 -17.30 -10.43
C LEU A 9 -26.19 -18.81 -10.23
N VAL A 10 -27.20 -19.42 -9.61
CA VAL A 10 -27.27 -20.87 -9.40
C VAL A 10 -27.28 -21.60 -10.74
N LEU A 11 -28.10 -21.14 -11.70
CA LEU A 11 -28.15 -21.73 -13.04
C LEU A 11 -26.80 -21.63 -13.75
N ALA A 12 -26.12 -20.48 -13.68
CA ALA A 12 -24.79 -20.32 -14.25
C ALA A 12 -23.77 -21.29 -13.63
N VAL A 13 -23.79 -21.46 -12.30
CA VAL A 13 -22.94 -22.44 -11.60
C VAL A 13 -23.26 -23.87 -12.06
N CYS A 14 -24.54 -24.23 -12.16
CA CYS A 14 -24.96 -25.55 -12.65
C CYS A 14 -24.48 -25.83 -14.07
N VAL A 15 -24.62 -24.88 -14.99
CA VAL A 15 -24.13 -25.04 -16.37
C VAL A 15 -22.61 -25.19 -16.40
N LEU A 16 -21.87 -24.39 -15.61
CA LEU A 16 -20.41 -24.52 -15.52
C LEU A 16 -19.97 -25.90 -15.03
N LEU A 17 -20.65 -26.45 -14.02
CA LEU A 17 -20.38 -27.80 -13.51
C LEU A 17 -20.71 -28.88 -14.54
N LEU A 18 -21.81 -28.73 -15.28
CA LEU A 18 -22.21 -29.67 -16.34
C LEU A 18 -21.21 -29.65 -17.50
N VAL A 19 -20.77 -28.46 -17.94
CA VAL A 19 -19.69 -28.31 -18.92
C VAL A 19 -18.41 -28.98 -18.41
N ARG A 20 -18.03 -28.75 -17.14
CA ARG A 20 -16.86 -29.39 -16.53
C ARG A 20 -16.97 -30.92 -16.54
N LEU A 21 -18.16 -31.47 -16.29
CA LEU A 21 -18.40 -32.90 -16.28
C LEU A 21 -18.23 -33.50 -17.68
N LEU A 22 -18.81 -32.86 -18.70
CA LEU A 22 -18.71 -33.26 -20.11
C LEU A 22 -17.30 -33.08 -20.71
N MET A 23 -16.46 -32.23 -20.12
CA MET A 23 -15.08 -32.09 -20.54
C MET A 23 -14.25 -33.32 -20.17
N SER A 24 -13.72 -33.98 -21.20
CA SER A 24 -12.78 -35.10 -21.08
C SER A 24 -11.47 -34.68 -20.40
N ALA A 25 -10.75 -35.63 -19.80
CA ALA A 25 -9.50 -35.37 -19.06
C ALA A 25 -8.44 -34.58 -19.87
N ARG A 26 -8.40 -34.80 -21.18
CA ARG A 26 -7.50 -34.09 -22.10
C ARG A 26 -7.87 -32.61 -22.26
N GLN A 27 -9.16 -32.30 -22.31
CA GLN A 27 -9.63 -30.91 -22.38
C GLN A 27 -9.49 -30.21 -21.02
N ARG A 28 -9.72 -30.92 -19.91
CA ARG A 28 -9.45 -30.40 -18.55
C ARG A 28 -7.98 -30.03 -18.36
N TYR A 29 -7.05 -30.86 -18.82
CA TYR A 29 -5.62 -30.55 -18.73
C TYR A 29 -5.23 -29.28 -19.51
N ARG A 30 -5.79 -29.09 -20.72
CA ARG A 30 -5.56 -27.87 -21.52
C ARG A 30 -6.15 -26.63 -20.85
N LEU A 31 -7.34 -26.74 -20.27
CA LEU A 31 -7.93 -25.66 -19.48
C LEU A 31 -7.15 -25.38 -18.20
N ASP A 32 -6.70 -26.39 -17.47
CA ASP A 32 -5.92 -26.19 -16.26
C ASP A 32 -4.59 -25.49 -16.56
N MET A 33 -3.97 -25.79 -17.69
CA MET A 33 -2.76 -25.08 -18.12
C MET A 33 -3.05 -23.61 -18.50
N SER A 34 -4.14 -23.33 -19.21
CA SER A 34 -4.52 -21.96 -19.55
C SER A 34 -5.00 -21.17 -18.33
N LEU A 35 -5.74 -21.80 -17.41
CA LEU A 35 -6.16 -21.26 -16.12
C LEU A 35 -4.98 -21.04 -15.18
N ARG A 36 -3.92 -21.86 -15.23
CA ARG A 36 -2.67 -21.57 -14.51
C ARG A 36 -1.96 -20.34 -15.06
N ALA A 37 -1.92 -20.18 -16.38
CA ALA A 37 -1.36 -18.99 -17.01
C ALA A 37 -2.16 -17.72 -16.68
N MET A 38 -3.49 -17.81 -16.74
CA MET A 38 -4.42 -16.73 -16.40
C MET A 38 -4.43 -16.46 -14.89
N GLY A 39 -4.38 -17.52 -14.09
CA GLY A 39 -4.31 -17.52 -12.63
C GLY A 39 -3.11 -16.74 -12.12
N ARG A 40 -1.96 -16.81 -12.78
CA ARG A 40 -0.80 -15.98 -12.45
C ARG A 40 -1.05 -14.48 -12.69
N LYS A 41 -1.79 -14.12 -13.74
CA LYS A 41 -2.19 -12.73 -14.01
C LYS A 41 -3.24 -12.26 -13.00
N THR A 42 -4.26 -13.05 -12.73
CA THR A 42 -5.32 -12.70 -11.77
C THR A 42 -4.80 -12.65 -10.34
N GLN A 43 -3.86 -13.52 -9.95
CA GLN A 43 -3.19 -13.44 -8.64
C GLN A 43 -2.35 -12.18 -8.50
N ARG A 44 -1.68 -11.71 -9.56
CA ARG A 44 -0.96 -10.42 -9.53
C ARG A 44 -1.92 -9.26 -9.31
N VAL A 45 -3.03 -9.23 -10.05
CA VAL A 45 -4.07 -8.21 -9.90
C VAL A 45 -4.69 -8.26 -8.49
N ALA A 46 -5.05 -9.45 -8.00
CA ALA A 46 -5.61 -9.64 -6.66
C ALA A 46 -4.64 -9.24 -5.53
N ARG A 47 -3.33 -9.46 -5.72
CA ARG A 47 -2.30 -8.99 -4.77
C ARG A 47 -2.15 -7.47 -4.83
N ALA A 48 -2.18 -6.87 -6.02
CA ALA A 48 -2.10 -5.43 -6.21
C ALA A 48 -3.31 -4.72 -5.59
N THR A 49 -4.52 -5.22 -5.81
CA THR A 49 -5.75 -4.67 -5.22
C THR A 49 -5.77 -4.82 -3.70
N ARG A 50 -5.33 -5.96 -3.15
CA ARG A 50 -5.19 -6.13 -1.69
C ARG A 50 -4.18 -5.15 -1.08
N ARG A 51 -3.05 -4.90 -1.76
CA ARG A 51 -2.06 -3.92 -1.31
C ARG A 51 -2.61 -2.50 -1.35
N ALA A 52 -3.30 -2.13 -2.43
CA ALA A 52 -3.95 -0.83 -2.56
C ALA A 52 -5.04 -0.63 -1.49
N ALA A 53 -5.85 -1.65 -1.23
CA ALA A 53 -6.87 -1.60 -0.19
C ALA A 53 -6.28 -1.42 1.21
N ARG A 54 -5.19 -2.15 1.55
CA ARG A 54 -4.48 -1.96 2.82
C ARG A 54 -3.83 -0.58 2.93
N ALA A 55 -3.23 -0.08 1.85
CA ALA A 55 -2.64 1.25 1.82
C ALA A 55 -3.68 2.35 2.02
N ALA A 56 -4.84 2.23 1.38
CA ALA A 56 -5.98 3.13 1.59
C ALA A 56 -6.51 3.06 3.03
N TRP A 57 -6.60 1.85 3.60
CA TRP A 57 -7.04 1.65 4.98
C TRP A 57 -6.08 2.26 6.01
N HIS A 58 -4.76 2.15 5.78
CA HIS A 58 -3.74 2.72 6.67
C HIS A 58 -3.41 4.19 6.40
N TRP A 59 -3.93 4.77 5.32
CA TRP A 59 -3.71 6.17 4.92
C TRP A 59 -3.98 7.19 6.04
N PRO A 60 -5.06 7.06 6.86
CA PRO A 60 -5.32 8.02 7.94
C PRO A 60 -4.26 7.93 9.04
N GLY A 61 -3.75 6.73 9.34
CA GLY A 61 -2.71 6.49 10.35
C GLY A 61 -1.33 6.96 9.89
N ALA A 62 -0.98 6.68 8.64
CA ALA A 62 0.28 7.13 8.03
C ALA A 62 0.38 8.65 8.04
N ARG A 63 -0.68 9.38 7.66
CA ARG A 63 -0.71 10.85 7.72
C ARG A 63 -0.48 11.41 9.12
N ARG A 64 -0.98 10.74 10.17
CA ARG A 64 -0.76 11.18 11.56
C ARG A 64 0.69 10.95 11.99
N ALA A 65 1.29 9.83 11.58
CA ALA A 65 2.70 9.55 11.85
C ALA A 65 3.63 10.56 11.15
N SER A 66 3.35 10.92 9.88
CA SER A 66 4.14 11.93 9.15
C SER A 66 4.09 13.31 9.82
N LYS A 67 2.91 13.71 10.32
CA LYS A 67 2.75 14.99 11.02
C LYS A 67 3.55 15.04 12.33
N LYS A 68 3.57 13.94 13.09
CA LYS A 68 4.37 13.85 14.32
C LYS A 68 5.87 13.92 14.02
N ALA A 69 6.35 13.14 13.04
CA ALA A 69 7.75 13.15 12.64
C ALA A 69 8.22 14.54 12.14
N ALA A 70 7.38 15.23 11.37
CA ALA A 70 7.67 16.59 10.91
C ALA A 70 7.67 17.60 12.07
N ALA A 71 6.70 17.52 12.99
CA ALA A 71 6.64 18.39 14.17
C ALA A 71 7.88 18.21 15.07
N GLU A 72 8.30 16.97 15.29
CA GLU A 72 9.48 16.64 16.09
C GLU A 72 10.78 17.14 15.44
N ALA A 73 10.89 17.09 14.11
CA ALA A 73 12.02 17.66 13.39
C ALA A 73 12.10 19.19 13.54
N ILE A 74 10.95 19.89 13.48
CA ILE A 74 10.86 21.35 13.65
C ILE A 74 11.19 21.74 15.10
N GLU A 75 10.70 20.99 16.08
CA GLU A 75 10.96 21.26 17.49
C GLU A 75 12.44 21.10 17.83
N ARG A 76 13.08 20.03 17.33
CA ARG A 76 14.52 19.82 17.46
C ARG A 76 15.33 20.96 16.82
N ALA A 77 14.89 21.48 15.68
CA ALA A 77 15.53 22.63 15.03
C ALA A 77 15.33 23.94 15.81
N ARG A 78 14.20 24.11 16.51
CA ARG A 78 13.96 25.30 17.35
C ARG A 78 14.84 25.34 18.60
N GLY A 79 15.16 24.19 19.19
CA GLY A 79 15.97 24.11 20.41
C GLY A 79 17.46 24.50 20.23
N GLY A 80 17.99 24.47 19.01
CA GLY A 80 19.42 24.69 18.73
C GLY A 80 19.77 26.00 18.02
N VAL A 81 18.86 26.99 18.00
CA VAL A 81 19.05 28.24 17.25
C VAL A 81 18.79 29.45 18.14
N THR A 82 19.82 30.26 18.38
CA THR A 82 19.67 31.57 19.00
C THR A 82 19.25 32.58 17.93
N ARG A 83 18.15 33.31 18.17
CA ARG A 83 17.62 34.31 17.24
C ARG A 83 18.11 35.70 17.65
N GLU A 84 18.94 36.33 16.83
CA GLU A 84 19.32 37.74 16.94
C GLU A 84 18.54 38.54 15.87
N GLY A 85 17.41 39.15 16.26
CA GLY A 85 16.57 39.91 15.33
C GLY A 85 16.00 39.04 14.18
N ASN A 86 16.33 39.38 12.93
CA ASN A 86 15.89 38.65 11.72
C ASN A 86 16.90 37.58 11.25
N VAL A 87 17.99 37.37 11.98
CA VAL A 87 19.06 36.44 11.59
C VAL A 87 19.01 35.19 12.48
N TYR A 88 18.91 34.03 11.83
CA TYR A 88 18.99 32.72 12.49
C TYR A 88 20.46 32.29 12.57
N LYS A 89 21.02 32.16 13.79
CA LYS A 89 22.37 31.60 14.03
C LYS A 89 22.24 30.22 14.72
N PRO A 90 22.47 29.11 13.99
CA PRO A 90 22.52 27.79 14.60
C PRO A 90 23.76 27.68 15.50
N GLU A 91 23.60 27.11 16.70
CA GLU A 91 24.69 26.99 17.67
C GLU A 91 25.84 26.10 17.18
N SER A 92 25.57 25.16 16.27
CA SER A 92 26.58 24.29 15.64
C SER A 92 27.62 25.05 14.79
N PHE A 93 27.37 26.31 14.44
CA PHE A 93 28.30 27.15 13.69
C PHE A 93 29.08 28.15 14.58
N ARG A 94 28.88 28.15 15.90
CA ARG A 94 29.72 28.95 16.81
C ARG A 94 31.11 28.33 16.88
N LYS A 95 32.09 28.94 16.20
CA LYS A 95 33.51 28.67 16.45
C LYS A 95 33.82 29.01 17.92
N PRO A 96 34.65 28.21 18.62
CA PRO A 96 35.09 28.54 19.96
C PRO A 96 35.77 29.91 19.97
N PRO A 97 35.62 30.71 21.04
CA PRO A 97 36.27 32.01 21.14
C PRO A 97 37.77 31.86 20.91
N ARG A 98 38.33 32.78 20.11
CA ARG A 98 39.74 32.78 19.68
C ARG A 98 40.74 32.84 20.85
N ASP A 99 40.25 33.12 22.05
CA ASP A 99 40.96 33.15 23.33
C ASP A 99 41.27 31.75 23.91
N LYS A 100 40.72 30.67 23.31
CA LYS A 100 41.01 29.27 23.70
C LYS A 100 41.70 28.46 22.62
N MET A 101 42.13 29.09 21.53
CA MET A 101 43.01 28.47 20.54
C MET A 101 44.45 28.77 20.93
N HIS A 102 44.96 28.00 21.89
CA HIS A 102 46.41 27.92 22.17
C HIS A 102 47.11 27.18 21.03
#